data_AF-A0A437A7E9-F1
#
_entry.id   AF-A0A437A7E9-F1
#
_cell.length_a   1.000
_cell.length_b   1.000
_cell.length_c   1.000
_cell.angle_alpha   90.00
_cell.angle_beta   90.00
_cell.angle_gamma   90.00
#
_symmetry.space_group_name_H-M   'P 1'
#
loop_
_entity.id
_entity.type
_entity.pdbx_description
1 polymer ?
#
loop_
_entity_poly.entity_id
_entity_poly.type
_entity_poly.pdbx_seq_one_letter_code
_entity_poly.pdbx_strand_id
1 'polypeptide(L)'
;MNYCCGKLSFDIPKNIPSGDYLLRAEALALHAAQSPPPNGAQFYMSCYQLTITGGSGSLPPTVHFPGAYSASDPGIFINIYQSLSTYIAPGPTVIPGGATKSPNVLNFSGNCAATSTVVGGSNPTTAVTTTTRITSSTSPTTTARTSSTTTTSAAPTTRTTTTSAGTGGCSSPLYGQCGGIGYTGCTNCASGSTCSVLNDYYSQCLSA
;
A
#
# COMPACT_ATOMS: atom_id res chain seq x y z
N MET A 1 5.08 8.50 8.16
CA MET A 1 6.34 8.34 7.39
C MET A 1 7.17 9.62 7.27
N ASN A 2 6.58 10.82 7.31
CA ASN A 2 7.35 12.06 7.12
C ASN A 2 8.36 12.37 8.25
N TYR A 3 8.12 11.89 9.46
CA TYR A 3 9.02 12.08 10.60
C TYR A 3 10.43 11.49 10.40
N CYS A 4 10.61 10.58 9.44
CA CYS A 4 11.89 9.95 9.11
C CYS A 4 12.39 10.29 7.71
N CYS A 5 12.01 11.46 7.18
CA CYS A 5 12.34 11.85 5.81
C CYS A 5 11.91 10.79 4.78
N GLY A 6 10.76 10.15 5.03
CA GLY A 6 10.24 9.08 4.17
C GLY A 6 10.94 7.71 4.33
N LYS A 7 11.91 7.57 5.24
CA LYS A 7 12.59 6.29 5.48
C LYS A 7 11.77 5.38 6.39
N LEU A 8 11.71 4.10 6.03
CA LEU A 8 11.24 3.00 6.87
C LEU A 8 12.36 1.97 6.98
N SER A 9 12.69 1.59 8.21
CA SER A 9 13.71 0.57 8.49
C SER A 9 13.07 -0.61 9.21
N PHE A 10 13.46 -1.81 8.78
CA PHE A 10 13.06 -3.07 9.39
C PHE A 10 14.20 -4.08 9.22
N ASP A 11 14.23 -5.07 10.10
CA ASP A 11 15.19 -6.16 10.06
C ASP A 11 14.56 -7.38 9.38
N ILE A 12 15.35 -8.11 8.59
CA ILE A 12 14.92 -9.40 8.03
C ILE A 12 14.94 -10.43 9.16
N PRO A 13 13.80 -11.08 9.49
CA PRO A 13 13.73 -12.08 10.54
C PRO A 13 14.67 -13.26 10.28
N LYS A 14 15.38 -13.72 11.33
CA LYS A 14 16.36 -14.81 11.24
C LYS A 14 15.74 -16.18 10.96
N ASN A 15 14.43 -16.31 11.19
CA ASN A 15 13.63 -17.50 10.93
C ASN A 15 13.07 -17.57 9.49
N ILE A 16 13.47 -16.66 8.60
CA ILE A 16 13.26 -16.81 7.15
C ILE A 16 14.41 -17.65 6.59
N PRO A 17 14.15 -18.77 5.89
CA PRO A 17 15.21 -19.60 5.29
C PRO A 17 16.04 -18.82 4.28
N SER A 18 17.31 -19.21 4.14
CA SER A 18 18.16 -18.68 3.05
C SER A 18 17.55 -19.00 1.68
N GLY A 19 17.69 -18.08 0.72
CA GLY A 19 17.11 -18.21 -0.62
C GLY A 19 16.85 -16.87 -1.29
N ASP A 20 16.28 -16.92 -2.49
CA ASP A 20 15.90 -15.74 -3.27
C ASP A 20 14.44 -15.35 -3.00
N TYR A 21 14.22 -14.06 -2.73
CA TYR A 21 12.93 -13.50 -2.34
C TYR A 21 12.63 -12.20 -3.09
N LEU A 22 11.34 -11.92 -3.25
CA LEU A 22 10.85 -10.60 -3.61
C LEU A 22 10.31 -9.91 -2.36
N LEU A 23 10.97 -8.85 -1.91
CA LEU A 23 10.46 -7.96 -0.88
C LEU A 23 9.43 -7.01 -1.50
N ARG A 24 8.19 -7.06 -1.04
CA ARG A 24 7.12 -6.11 -1.38
C ARG A 24 7.00 -5.07 -0.26
N ALA A 25 7.44 -3.84 -0.52
CA ALA A 25 7.17 -2.69 0.33
C ALA A 25 5.88 -2.00 -0.15
N GLU A 26 5.04 -1.57 0.79
CA GLU A 26 3.77 -0.92 0.47
C GLU A 26 3.45 0.20 1.46
N ALA A 27 2.95 1.32 0.93
CA ALA A 27 2.26 2.33 1.69
C ALA A 27 0.78 2.38 1.27
N LEU A 28 -0.12 2.47 2.24
CA LEU A 28 -1.56 2.61 2.03
C LEU A 28 -2.00 4.01 2.48
N ALA A 29 -2.46 4.83 1.55
CA ALA A 29 -3.02 6.15 1.86
C ALA A 29 -4.54 6.06 2.00
N LEU A 30 -5.04 6.60 3.12
CA LEU A 30 -6.43 6.44 3.55
C LEU A 30 -7.26 7.73 3.49
N HIS A 31 -6.72 8.81 2.91
CA HIS A 31 -7.36 10.13 2.94
C HIS A 31 -8.70 10.19 2.20
N ALA A 32 -8.99 9.24 1.32
CA ALA A 32 -10.29 9.09 0.65
C ALA A 32 -10.93 7.72 0.92
N ALA A 33 -10.42 6.94 1.89
CA ALA A 33 -10.80 5.55 2.13
C ALA A 33 -12.27 5.36 2.53
N GLN A 34 -12.97 6.41 2.97
CA GLN A 34 -14.38 6.36 3.35
C GLN A 34 -15.36 6.54 2.19
N SER A 35 -14.88 6.91 1.00
CA SER A 35 -15.73 7.18 -0.15
C SER A 35 -16.43 5.90 -0.63
N PRO A 36 -17.76 5.90 -0.81
CA PRO A 36 -18.49 4.83 -1.48
C PRO A 36 -18.47 5.03 -3.02
N PRO A 37 -18.40 3.95 -3.83
CA PRO A 37 -18.17 2.56 -3.42
C PRO A 37 -16.78 2.39 -2.78
N PRO A 38 -16.52 1.35 -1.96
CA PRO A 38 -15.29 1.21 -1.16
C PRO A 38 -14.04 1.03 -2.05
N ASN A 39 -13.50 2.13 -2.59
CA ASN A 39 -12.41 2.14 -3.55
C ASN A 39 -11.48 3.35 -3.42
N GLY A 40 -11.65 4.16 -2.38
CA GLY A 40 -10.89 5.39 -2.20
C GLY A 40 -9.51 5.23 -1.54
N ALA A 41 -9.19 4.05 -0.99
CA ALA A 41 -7.86 3.76 -0.48
C ALA A 41 -6.84 3.61 -1.61
N GLN A 42 -5.63 4.17 -1.43
CA GLN A 42 -4.61 4.22 -2.48
C GLN A 42 -3.37 3.43 -2.05
N PHE A 43 -3.03 2.40 -2.81
CA PHE A 43 -1.89 1.52 -2.54
C PHE A 43 -0.67 1.93 -3.37
N TYR A 44 0.48 2.07 -2.72
CA TYR A 44 1.76 2.43 -3.33
C TYR A 44 2.78 1.33 -3.06
N MET A 45 3.00 0.46 -4.04
CA MET A 45 3.84 -0.73 -3.91
C MET A 45 5.20 -0.54 -4.59
N SER A 46 6.24 -1.13 -4.02
CA SER A 46 7.57 -1.25 -4.61
C SER A 46 8.15 -2.62 -4.28
N CYS A 47 8.80 -3.25 -5.26
CA CYS A 47 9.35 -4.60 -5.11
C CYS A 47 10.86 -4.63 -5.28
N TYR A 48 11.55 -5.43 -4.48
CA TYR A 48 13.01 -5.57 -4.48
C TYR A 48 13.41 -7.05 -4.47
N GLN A 49 14.37 -7.43 -5.31
CA GLN A 49 14.93 -8.78 -5.29
C GLN A 49 16.03 -8.88 -4.23
N LEU A 50 15.93 -9.88 -3.36
CA LEU A 50 16.87 -10.12 -2.28
C LEU A 50 17.35 -11.57 -2.33
N THR A 51 18.63 -11.78 -2.04
CA THR A 51 19.15 -13.10 -1.66
C THR A 51 19.41 -13.09 -0.15
N ILE A 52 18.59 -13.81 0.60
CA ILE A 52 18.72 -13.96 2.05
C ILE A 52 19.75 -15.06 2.33
N THR A 53 20.70 -14.77 3.22
CA THR A 53 21.73 -15.72 3.65
C THR A 53 21.77 -15.80 5.18
N GLY A 54 22.22 -16.94 5.73
CA GLY A 54 22.29 -17.17 7.17
C GLY A 54 20.93 -17.27 7.87
N GLY A 55 19.85 -17.37 7.09
CA GLY A 55 18.49 -17.58 7.58
C GLY A 55 18.20 -19.06 7.82
N SER A 56 17.38 -19.35 8.84
CA SER A 56 17.01 -20.70 9.29
C SER A 56 15.49 -20.82 9.45
N GLY A 57 14.90 -22.00 9.61
CA GLY A 57 13.47 -22.15 9.96
C GLY A 57 12.55 -22.52 8.79
N SER A 58 11.27 -22.15 8.89
CA SER A 58 10.21 -22.45 7.92
C SER A 58 9.29 -21.25 7.73
N LEU A 59 8.83 -21.03 6.50
CA LEU A 59 7.88 -19.97 6.20
C LEU A 59 6.47 -20.33 6.72
N PRO A 60 5.70 -19.34 7.23
CA PRO A 60 4.29 -19.52 7.52
C PRO A 60 3.48 -19.69 6.22
N PRO A 61 2.20 -20.09 6.31
CA PRO A 61 1.29 -20.05 5.16
C PRO A 61 1.31 -18.69 4.46
N THR A 62 1.35 -18.72 3.13
CA THR A 62 1.40 -17.52 2.28
C THR A 62 0.01 -17.09 1.84
N VAL A 63 -0.06 -15.86 1.32
CA VAL A 63 -1.26 -15.30 0.69
C VAL A 63 -0.95 -14.91 -0.76
N HIS A 64 -1.99 -14.77 -1.58
CA HIS A 64 -1.85 -14.37 -2.98
C HIS A 64 -2.34 -12.94 -3.21
N PHE A 65 -1.63 -12.24 -4.09
CA PHE A 65 -2.10 -10.99 -4.68
C PHE A 65 -2.35 -11.21 -6.18
N PRO A 66 -3.54 -10.89 -6.70
CA PRO A 66 -4.74 -10.42 -6.01
C PRO A 66 -5.38 -11.49 -5.10
N GLY A 67 -6.13 -11.07 -4.07
CA GLY A 67 -6.91 -11.96 -3.19
C GLY A 67 -6.69 -11.75 -1.69
N ALA A 68 -5.50 -11.31 -1.27
CA ALA A 68 -5.18 -11.12 0.15
C ALA A 68 -5.84 -9.88 0.78
N TYR A 69 -6.29 -8.93 -0.02
CA TYR A 69 -7.00 -7.72 0.39
C TYR A 69 -8.41 -7.71 -0.22
N SER A 70 -9.36 -7.18 0.54
CA SER A 70 -10.70 -6.82 0.07
C SER A 70 -10.91 -5.31 0.17
N ALA A 71 -11.64 -4.75 -0.78
CA ALA A 71 -12.14 -3.37 -0.72
C ALA A 71 -12.90 -3.09 0.58
N SER A 72 -13.56 -4.10 1.16
CA SER A 72 -14.35 -3.99 2.38
C SER A 72 -13.54 -4.23 3.67
N ASP A 73 -12.23 -4.49 3.60
CA ASP A 73 -11.44 -4.72 4.82
C ASP A 73 -11.52 -3.49 5.73
N PRO A 74 -11.62 -3.67 7.06
CA PRO A 74 -11.84 -2.56 7.99
C PRO A 74 -10.68 -1.55 8.04
N GLY A 75 -9.50 -1.92 7.53
CA GLY A 75 -8.36 -1.01 7.33
C GLY A 75 -8.30 -0.37 5.94
N ILE A 76 -9.12 -0.83 4.99
CA ILE A 76 -9.16 -0.35 3.59
C ILE A 76 -10.38 0.55 3.38
N PHE A 77 -11.58 0.14 3.80
CA PHE A 77 -12.76 1.01 3.82
C PHE A 77 -12.96 1.55 5.23
N ILE A 78 -12.43 2.75 5.46
CA ILE A 78 -12.34 3.34 6.80
C ILE A 78 -12.49 4.86 6.76
N ASN A 79 -13.22 5.41 7.72
CA ASN A 79 -13.28 6.84 7.97
C ASN A 79 -12.20 7.24 8.98
N ILE A 80 -11.09 7.81 8.48
CA ILE A 80 -10.00 8.31 9.33
C ILE A 80 -10.26 9.70 9.91
N TYR A 81 -11.35 10.36 9.53
CA TYR A 81 -11.72 11.70 10.01
C TYR A 81 -12.56 11.69 11.29
N GLN A 82 -12.90 10.50 11.80
CA GLN A 82 -13.53 10.30 13.11
C GLN A 82 -12.49 9.85 14.15
N SER A 83 -12.86 9.91 15.43
CA SER A 83 -12.03 9.30 16.48
C SER A 83 -12.00 7.78 16.33
N LEU A 84 -10.81 7.22 16.10
CA LEU A 84 -10.57 5.78 16.00
C LEU A 84 -9.82 5.30 17.24
N SER A 85 -10.35 4.29 17.94
CA SER A 85 -9.63 3.63 19.04
C SER A 85 -8.58 2.63 18.56
N THR A 86 -8.78 2.07 17.36
CA THR A 86 -7.96 1.00 16.80
C THR A 86 -7.92 1.11 15.28
N TYR A 87 -6.78 0.74 14.69
CA TYR A 87 -6.63 0.52 13.25
C TYR A 87 -6.22 -0.94 13.00
N ILE A 88 -6.96 -1.63 12.14
CA ILE A 88 -6.68 -3.01 11.75
C ILE A 88 -6.01 -2.97 10.38
N ALA A 89 -4.69 -3.19 10.33
CA ALA A 89 -3.97 -3.25 9.06
C ALA A 89 -4.49 -4.44 8.21
N PRO A 90 -4.69 -4.26 6.90
CA PRO A 90 -5.15 -5.34 6.03
C PRO A 90 -4.07 -6.39 5.81
N GLY A 91 -4.49 -7.61 5.50
CA GLY A 91 -3.59 -8.72 5.17
C GLY A 91 -3.30 -9.69 6.31
N PRO A 92 -2.34 -10.60 6.10
CA PRO A 92 -2.01 -11.62 7.08
C PRO A 92 -1.32 -11.03 8.31
N THR A 93 -1.26 -11.83 9.36
CA THR A 93 -0.48 -11.51 10.56
C THR A 93 1.01 -11.43 10.26
N VAL A 94 1.73 -10.66 11.09
CA VAL A 94 3.20 -10.58 11.03
C VAL A 94 3.79 -11.97 11.33
N ILE A 95 4.76 -12.40 10.52
CA ILE A 95 5.52 -13.64 10.74
C ILE A 95 6.15 -13.68 12.15
N PRO A 96 6.20 -14.82 12.84
CA PRO A 96 6.95 -14.95 14.10
C PRO A 96 8.38 -14.40 13.96
N GLY A 97 8.87 -13.66 14.96
CA GLY A 97 10.18 -13.01 14.90
C GLY A 97 10.25 -11.76 14.01
N GLY A 98 9.16 -11.42 13.32
CA GLY A 98 8.96 -10.11 12.70
C GLY A 98 8.60 -9.04 13.73
N ALA A 99 8.49 -7.79 13.27
CA ALA A 99 8.19 -6.65 14.12
C ALA A 99 7.09 -5.77 13.55
N THR A 100 6.22 -5.28 14.43
CA THR A 100 5.33 -4.15 14.14
C THR A 100 6.01 -2.87 14.63
N LYS A 101 6.09 -1.87 13.76
CA LYS A 101 6.64 -0.54 14.08
C LYS A 101 5.49 0.46 14.14
N SER A 102 5.37 1.20 15.24
CA SER A 102 4.46 2.33 15.33
C SER A 102 5.26 3.64 15.36
N PRO A 103 4.94 4.63 14.51
CA PRO A 103 5.63 5.91 14.53
C PRO A 103 5.42 6.60 15.89
N ASN A 104 6.49 7.15 16.47
CA ASN A 104 6.34 8.08 17.58
C ASN A 104 5.79 9.40 17.03
N VAL A 105 4.49 9.64 17.21
CA VAL A 105 3.80 10.83 16.72
C VAL A 105 3.85 12.01 17.70
N LEU A 106 4.46 11.85 18.88
CA LEU A 106 4.40 12.84 19.97
C LEU A 106 5.74 13.50 20.32
N ASN A 107 6.87 13.04 19.79
CA ASN A 107 8.15 13.71 20.02
C ASN A 107 9.02 13.73 18.77
N PHE A 108 9.09 14.91 18.13
CA PHE A 108 10.07 15.19 17.09
C PHE A 108 11.44 15.48 17.74
N SER A 109 12.05 14.47 18.35
CA SER A 109 13.40 14.57 18.93
C SER A 109 14.50 14.15 17.94
N GLY A 110 14.20 14.11 16.63
CA GLY A 110 15.16 13.68 15.59
C GLY A 110 15.53 12.19 15.64
N ASN A 111 14.93 11.42 16.54
CA ASN A 111 15.08 9.99 16.62
C ASN A 111 14.00 9.30 15.78
N CYS A 112 14.43 8.65 14.71
CA CYS A 112 13.60 7.77 13.90
C CYS A 112 13.16 6.47 14.61
N ALA A 113 13.23 6.46 15.93
CA ALA A 113 12.86 5.32 16.75
C ALA A 113 11.33 5.21 16.77
N ALA A 114 10.79 4.50 15.78
CA ALA A 114 9.47 3.90 15.90
C ALA A 114 9.50 2.88 17.06
N THR A 115 8.48 2.89 17.91
CA THR A 115 8.32 1.82 18.91
C THR A 115 8.15 0.51 18.16
N SER A 116 9.08 -0.41 18.42
CA SER A 116 9.11 -1.71 17.77
C SER A 116 8.63 -2.77 18.74
N THR A 117 7.52 -3.40 18.42
CA THR A 117 7.07 -4.58 19.14
C THR A 117 7.41 -5.80 18.30
N VAL A 118 8.32 -6.64 18.79
CA VAL A 118 8.58 -7.95 18.18
C VAL A 118 7.35 -8.82 18.42
N VAL A 119 6.78 -9.39 17.35
CA VAL A 119 5.61 -10.26 17.46
C VAL A 119 6.10 -11.69 17.70
N GLY A 120 5.94 -12.13 18.95
CA GLY A 120 5.94 -13.53 19.42
C GLY A 120 6.91 -14.52 18.79
N GLY A 121 7.97 -14.85 19.54
CA GLY A 121 8.70 -16.12 19.46
C GLY A 121 9.21 -16.46 20.86
N SER A 122 8.83 -17.63 21.39
CA SER A 122 9.21 -18.08 22.73
C SER A 122 10.70 -18.45 22.81
N ASN A 123 11.50 -17.52 23.35
CA ASN A 123 12.65 -17.74 24.25
C ASN A 123 13.96 -18.39 23.67
N PRO A 124 15.11 -18.36 24.39
CA PRO A 124 16.35 -17.70 23.96
C PRO A 124 17.60 -18.62 24.11
N THR A 125 18.59 -18.58 23.23
CA THR A 125 19.91 -19.17 23.60
C THR A 125 21.09 -18.52 22.87
N THR A 126 21.85 -17.76 23.65
CA THR A 126 23.32 -17.63 23.70
C THR A 126 24.18 -18.29 22.61
N ALA A 127 24.96 -17.48 21.88
CA ALA A 127 26.34 -17.74 21.44
C ALA A 127 26.91 -16.41 20.84
N VAL A 128 27.85 -15.73 21.49
CA VAL A 128 29.33 -15.91 21.48
C VAL A 128 29.99 -15.59 20.13
N THR A 129 30.70 -14.46 20.13
CA THR A 129 32.01 -14.11 19.54
C THR A 129 32.44 -14.73 18.19
N THR A 130 32.81 -13.88 17.21
CA THR A 130 34.21 -13.65 16.74
C THR A 130 34.25 -13.12 15.29
N THR A 131 35.03 -12.05 15.14
CA THR A 131 35.57 -11.38 13.95
C THR A 131 36.20 -12.31 12.90
N THR A 132 35.85 -12.13 11.61
CA THR A 132 36.87 -11.98 10.53
C THR A 132 36.34 -11.37 9.23
N ARG A 133 37.21 -10.52 8.68
CA ARG A 133 37.22 -9.75 7.44
C ARG A 133 37.13 -10.63 6.18
N ILE A 134 36.29 -10.25 5.21
CA ILE A 134 36.24 -10.90 3.88
C ILE A 134 36.83 -9.96 2.83
N THR A 135 37.81 -10.52 2.10
CA THR A 135 38.53 -9.98 0.95
C THR A 135 37.66 -9.92 -0.30
N SER A 136 37.82 -8.82 -1.04
CA SER A 136 37.34 -8.57 -2.40
C SER A 136 38.09 -9.41 -3.43
N SER A 137 37.39 -10.09 -4.34
CA SER A 137 37.95 -10.58 -5.59
C SER A 137 36.94 -10.58 -6.74
N THR A 138 37.48 -10.30 -7.91
CA THR A 138 36.94 -9.83 -9.19
C THR A 138 36.07 -10.81 -10.00
N SER A 139 35.31 -10.19 -10.91
CA SER A 139 34.48 -10.70 -12.02
C SER A 139 35.18 -11.66 -12.99
N PRO A 140 34.42 -12.44 -13.80
CA PRO A 140 34.51 -12.20 -15.25
C PRO A 140 33.17 -12.24 -16.03
N THR A 141 33.00 -11.20 -16.85
CA THR A 141 32.70 -11.11 -18.30
C THR A 141 31.86 -12.18 -19.04
N THR A 142 30.69 -11.70 -19.50
CA THR A 142 29.86 -11.94 -20.72
C THR A 142 30.10 -13.14 -21.67
N THR A 143 28.97 -13.77 -22.05
CA THR A 143 28.74 -14.36 -23.39
C THR A 143 27.36 -13.95 -23.91
N ALA A 144 27.32 -13.31 -25.08
CA ALA A 144 26.10 -12.93 -25.80
C ALA A 144 25.51 -14.11 -26.59
N ARG A 145 24.18 -14.18 -26.71
CA ARG A 145 23.50 -15.06 -27.67
C ARG A 145 22.28 -14.36 -28.28
N THR A 146 22.19 -14.48 -29.60
CA THR A 146 21.28 -13.80 -30.53
C THR A 146 19.93 -14.51 -30.68
N SER A 147 18.88 -13.67 -30.69
CA SER A 147 17.56 -13.67 -31.34
C SER A 147 16.79 -14.95 -31.71
N SER A 148 15.49 -14.95 -31.37
CA SER A 148 14.42 -15.32 -32.31
C SER A 148 13.16 -14.48 -32.08
N THR A 149 12.76 -13.79 -33.14
CA THR A 149 11.59 -12.91 -33.26
C THR A 149 10.35 -13.76 -33.58
N THR A 150 9.25 -13.58 -32.84
CA THR A 150 7.93 -14.09 -33.22
C THR A 150 6.96 -12.92 -33.34
N THR A 151 6.63 -12.59 -34.58
CA THR A 151 5.61 -11.61 -34.95
C THR A 151 4.24 -12.26 -34.91
N THR A 152 3.37 -11.83 -34.00
CA THR A 152 1.92 -12.08 -34.06
C THR A 152 1.22 -10.75 -34.32
N SER A 153 0.60 -10.66 -35.49
CA SER A 153 -0.20 -9.53 -35.96
C SER A 153 -1.60 -9.63 -35.36
N ALA A 154 -2.03 -8.62 -34.62
CA ALA A 154 -3.40 -8.46 -34.14
C ALA A 154 -4.10 -7.37 -34.97
N ALA A 155 -5.25 -7.72 -35.54
CA ALA A 155 -6.07 -6.87 -36.40
C ALA A 155 -6.65 -5.65 -35.65
N PRO A 156 -6.85 -4.50 -36.33
CA PRO A 156 -7.38 -3.30 -35.70
C PRO A 156 -8.88 -3.47 -35.39
N THR A 157 -9.25 -3.32 -34.11
CA THR A 157 -10.64 -3.29 -33.67
C THR A 157 -11.13 -1.84 -33.67
N THR A 158 -12.18 -1.59 -34.46
CA THR A 158 -12.86 -0.30 -34.63
C THR A 158 -13.38 0.23 -33.29
N ARG A 159 -12.91 1.41 -32.89
CA ARG A 159 -13.40 2.13 -31.70
C ARG A 159 -14.64 2.93 -32.05
N THR A 160 -15.81 2.40 -31.72
CA THR A 160 -17.08 3.13 -31.79
C THR A 160 -17.15 4.11 -30.63
N THR A 161 -17.04 5.40 -30.93
CA THR A 161 -17.34 6.49 -29.99
C THR A 161 -18.86 6.64 -29.87
N THR A 162 -19.43 6.06 -28.83
CA THR A 162 -20.80 6.38 -28.42
C THR A 162 -20.78 7.61 -27.52
N THR A 163 -20.92 8.77 -28.15
CA THR A 163 -21.47 9.97 -27.53
C THR A 163 -22.91 9.68 -27.13
N SER A 164 -23.16 9.46 -25.84
CA SER A 164 -24.51 9.44 -25.29
C SER A 164 -24.67 10.61 -24.34
N ALA A 165 -25.10 11.73 -24.91
CA ALA A 165 -25.83 12.75 -24.20
C ALA A 165 -27.15 12.13 -23.70
N GLY A 166 -27.12 11.65 -22.46
CA GLY A 166 -28.29 11.15 -21.75
C GLY A 166 -28.83 12.22 -20.80
N THR A 167 -29.93 12.86 -21.20
CA THR A 167 -30.80 13.73 -20.41
C THR A 167 -31.53 12.95 -19.31
N GLY A 168 -30.77 12.41 -18.36
CA GLY A 168 -31.26 11.91 -17.07
C GLY A 168 -30.68 12.78 -15.96
N GLY A 169 -31.53 13.28 -15.05
CA GLY A 169 -31.15 14.22 -13.99
C GLY A 169 -29.86 13.78 -13.30
N CYS A 170 -28.75 14.44 -13.62
CA CYS A 170 -27.47 14.00 -13.10
C CYS A 170 -27.38 14.34 -11.62
N SER A 171 -26.90 13.36 -10.85
CA SER A 171 -26.72 13.48 -9.42
C SER A 171 -25.31 13.04 -9.05
N SER A 172 -24.60 13.91 -8.34
CA SER A 172 -23.30 13.59 -7.74
C SER A 172 -23.51 12.62 -6.56
N PRO A 173 -22.69 11.57 -6.43
CA PRO A 173 -22.81 10.61 -5.33
C PRO A 173 -22.48 11.28 -3.99
N LEU A 174 -22.80 10.59 -2.88
CA LEU A 174 -22.32 11.00 -1.56
C LEU A 174 -20.79 11.15 -1.58
N TYR A 175 -20.29 12.26 -1.07
CA TYR A 175 -18.90 12.75 -1.11
C TYR A 175 -18.37 13.15 -2.51
N GLY A 176 -19.20 13.14 -3.55
CA GLY A 176 -18.87 13.69 -4.86
C GLY A 176 -18.89 15.22 -4.88
N GLN A 177 -18.15 15.83 -5.82
CA GLN A 177 -18.20 17.28 -6.05
C GLN A 177 -19.57 17.66 -6.63
N CYS A 178 -20.18 18.71 -6.10
CA CYS A 178 -21.50 19.20 -6.52
C CYS A 178 -21.50 20.71 -6.83
N GLY A 179 -20.33 21.35 -6.81
CA GLY A 179 -20.20 22.78 -7.08
C GLY A 179 -18.76 23.28 -6.92
N GLY A 180 -18.60 24.59 -7.10
CA GLY A 180 -17.32 25.29 -7.11
C GLY A 180 -17.12 26.10 -8.39
N ILE A 181 -16.30 27.15 -8.32
CA ILE A 181 -15.94 27.99 -9.47
C ILE A 181 -15.35 27.10 -10.58
N GLY A 182 -15.98 27.14 -11.76
CA GLY A 182 -15.56 26.39 -12.95
C GLY A 182 -16.06 24.94 -13.03
N TYR A 183 -16.83 24.45 -12.05
CA TYR A 183 -17.40 23.10 -12.09
C TYR A 183 -18.55 23.01 -13.09
N THR A 184 -18.44 22.08 -14.05
CA THR A 184 -19.44 21.84 -15.11
C THR A 184 -20.18 20.51 -14.98
N GLY A 185 -19.94 19.79 -13.87
CA GLY A 185 -20.59 18.52 -13.57
C GLY A 185 -21.93 18.67 -12.87
N CYS A 186 -22.31 17.63 -12.13
CA CYS A 186 -23.66 17.48 -11.60
C CYS A 186 -23.80 18.20 -10.27
N THR A 187 -24.74 19.13 -10.18
CA THR A 187 -24.91 20.01 -9.01
C THR A 187 -25.89 19.48 -7.97
N ASN A 188 -26.73 18.52 -8.35
CA ASN A 188 -27.62 17.83 -7.41
C ASN A 188 -26.88 16.69 -6.73
N CYS A 189 -27.18 16.46 -5.46
CA CYS A 189 -26.64 15.35 -4.68
C CYS A 189 -27.62 14.17 -4.65
N ALA A 190 -27.07 12.95 -4.57
CA ALA A 190 -27.88 11.74 -4.50
C ALA A 190 -28.82 11.79 -3.30
N SER A 191 -29.99 11.14 -3.38
CA SER A 191 -30.97 11.13 -2.29
C SER A 191 -30.33 10.76 -0.96
N GLY A 192 -30.61 11.54 0.08
CA GLY A 192 -29.97 11.39 1.40
C GLY A 192 -28.67 12.20 1.58
N SER A 193 -28.32 13.06 0.62
CA SER A 193 -27.16 13.96 0.73
C SER A 193 -27.48 15.37 0.22
N THR A 194 -26.76 16.36 0.77
CA THR A 194 -26.91 17.79 0.47
C THR A 194 -25.59 18.39 0.02
N CYS A 195 -25.64 19.26 -1.00
CA CYS A 195 -24.44 19.93 -1.51
C CYS A 195 -23.96 20.98 -0.52
N SER A 196 -22.82 20.73 0.12
CA SER A 196 -22.21 21.62 1.10
C SER A 196 -21.00 22.33 0.51
N VAL A 197 -20.96 23.66 0.61
CA VAL A 197 -19.84 24.47 0.13
C VAL A 197 -18.66 24.31 1.11
N LEU A 198 -17.50 23.84 0.61
CA LEU A 198 -16.28 23.73 1.40
C LEU A 198 -15.36 24.93 1.17
N ASN A 199 -15.26 25.38 -0.07
CA ASN A 199 -14.58 26.61 -0.48
C ASN A 199 -15.08 27.08 -1.85
N ASP A 200 -14.60 28.24 -2.30
CA ASP A 200 -15.01 28.85 -3.56
C ASP A 200 -14.85 27.93 -4.79
N TYR A 201 -13.87 27.04 -4.78
CA TYR A 201 -13.57 26.13 -5.89
C TYR A 201 -14.18 24.73 -5.71
N TYR A 202 -14.77 24.42 -4.56
CA TYR A 202 -15.18 23.07 -4.23
C TYR A 202 -16.38 23.01 -3.28
N SER A 203 -17.47 22.41 -3.75
CA SER A 203 -18.62 21.97 -2.94
C SER A 203 -18.77 20.46 -3.02
N GLN A 204 -19.14 19.80 -1.93
CA GLN A 204 -19.22 18.35 -1.82
C GLN A 204 -20.58 17.90 -1.29
N CYS A 205 -21.11 16.81 -1.84
CA CYS A 205 -22.30 16.15 -1.29
C CYS A 205 -21.97 15.51 0.05
N LEU A 206 -22.58 15.97 1.12
CA LEU A 206 -22.44 15.40 2.47
C LEU A 206 -23.77 14.79 2.91
N SER A 207 -23.73 13.82 3.82
CA SER A 207 -24.92 13.20 4.39
C SER A 207 -25.82 14.28 4.99
N ALA A 208 -27.11 14.27 4.61
CA ALA A 208 -28.10 15.23 5.09
C ALA A 208 -28.48 14.99 6.56
#